data_AF-A0A955Q5D0-F1
#
_entry.id   AF-A0A955Q5D0-F1
#
_cell.length_a   1.000
_cell.length_b   1.000
_cell.length_c   1.000
_cell.angle_alpha   90.00
_cell.angle_beta   90.00
_cell.angle_gamma   90.00
#
_symmetry.space_group_name_H-M   'P 1'
#
loop_
_entity.id
_entity.type
_entity.pdbx_description
1 polymer ?
#
loop_
_entity_poly.entity_id
_entity_poly.type
_entity_poly.pdbx_seq_one_letter_code
_entity_poly.pdbx_strand_id
1 'polypeptide(L)'
;MMGKPQIDNKEALILLKRRSAPDIETLLALLEESGGRSIAVYHPLAMIVMVPSDTLSKIASAPVIRDVFIEPVGSRRLSQASLDEKPILEAWNQFLKDKKVPHGPGSNRGLSWDTPGLLPPDGPPRGGDKKR
;
A
#
# COMPACT_ATOMS: atom_id res chain seq x y z
N MET A 1 25.57 -4.49 25.04
CA MET A 1 24.56 -4.89 24.05
C MET A 1 23.92 -3.63 23.49
N MET A 2 24.29 -3.19 22.29
CA MET A 2 23.62 -2.05 21.64
C MET A 2 22.32 -2.56 21.02
N GLY A 3 21.18 -2.08 21.51
CA GLY A 3 19.89 -2.34 20.88
C GLY A 3 19.90 -1.75 19.47
N LYS A 4 19.45 -2.54 18.47
CA LYS A 4 19.26 -2.02 17.12
C LYS A 4 18.28 -0.84 17.20
N PRO A 5 18.56 0.31 16.57
CA PRO A 5 17.62 1.41 16.51
C PRO A 5 16.34 0.89 15.82
N GLN A 6 15.23 0.97 16.54
CA GLN A 6 13.92 0.66 15.98
C GLN A 6 13.54 1.82 15.05
N ILE A 7 13.65 1.60 13.74
CA ILE A 7 13.29 2.61 12.75
C ILE A 7 11.76 2.68 12.70
N ASP A 8 11.21 3.82 13.10
CA ASP A 8 9.77 4.10 13.00
C ASP A 8 9.42 4.45 11.55
N ASN A 9 8.72 3.55 10.87
CA ASN A 9 8.33 3.71 9.48
C ASN A 9 6.91 4.28 9.37
N LYS A 10 6.73 5.25 8.47
CA LYS A 10 5.42 5.83 8.13
C LYS A 10 5.03 5.51 6.71
N GLU A 11 3.74 5.27 6.53
CA GLU A 11 3.13 5.16 5.21
C GLU A 11 2.59 6.54 4.81
N ALA A 12 2.80 6.92 3.55
CA ALA A 12 2.35 8.19 3.03
C ALA A 12 1.85 8.05 1.59
N LEU A 13 0.79 8.78 1.25
CA LEU A 13 0.41 9.07 -0.11
C LEU A 13 1.16 10.32 -0.59
N ILE A 14 1.88 10.19 -1.69
CA ILE A 14 2.60 11.27 -2.36
C ILE A 14 1.88 11.58 -3.66
N LEU A 15 1.51 12.85 -3.87
CA LEU A 15 1.01 13.36 -5.15
C LEU A 15 2.11 14.10 -5.89
N LEU A 16 2.24 13.86 -7.19
CA LEU A 16 3.26 14.48 -8.05
C LEU A 16 2.77 15.82 -8.62
N LYS A 17 3.68 16.77 -8.81
CA LYS A 17 3.38 18.07 -9.47
C LYS A 17 3.11 17.87 -10.96
N ARG A 18 3.89 17.02 -11.61
CA ARG A 18 3.80 16.73 -13.04
C ARG A 18 3.56 15.26 -13.25
N ARG A 19 2.72 14.98 -14.24
CA ARG A 19 2.29 13.64 -14.63
C ARG A 19 3.31 13.01 -15.58
N SER A 20 4.57 12.91 -15.16
CA SER A 20 5.70 12.52 -16.01
C SER A 20 6.36 11.22 -15.49
N ALA A 21 6.81 10.35 -16.41
CA ALA A 21 7.58 9.16 -16.05
C ALA A 21 8.95 9.49 -15.40
N PRO A 22 9.71 10.49 -15.89
CA PRO A 22 10.96 10.91 -15.23
C PRO A 22 10.78 11.37 -13.76
N ASP A 23 9.65 11.99 -13.44
CA ASP A 23 9.36 12.43 -12.06
C ASP A 23 9.15 11.21 -11.14
N ILE A 24 8.60 10.11 -11.66
CA ILE A 24 8.40 8.86 -10.92
C ILE A 24 9.74 8.16 -10.69
N GLU A 25 10.60 8.07 -11.71
CA GLU A 25 11.94 7.51 -11.57
C GLU A 25 12.77 8.30 -10.54
N THR A 26 12.68 9.64 -10.59
CA THR A 26 13.32 10.52 -9.60
C THR A 26 12.80 10.26 -8.19
N LEU A 27 11.48 10.08 -8.03
CA LEU A 27 10.89 9.77 -6.72
C LEU A 27 11.33 8.38 -6.22
N LEU A 28 11.37 7.37 -7.09
CA LEU A 28 11.83 6.02 -6.72
C LEU A 28 13.28 6.03 -6.25
N ALA A 29 14.17 6.71 -6.97
CA ALA A 29 15.57 6.87 -6.55
C ALA A 29 15.68 7.58 -5.18
N LEU A 30 14.92 8.65 -4.97
CA LEU A 30 14.89 9.37 -3.69
C LEU A 30 14.37 8.49 -2.54
N LEU A 31 13.39 7.63 -2.80
CA LEU A 31 12.85 6.70 -1.81
C LEU A 31 13.90 5.66 -1.42
N GLU A 32 14.58 5.08 -2.40
CA GLU A 32 15.66 4.09 -2.17
C GLU A 32 16.81 4.69 -1.35
N GLU A 33 17.26 5.90 -1.71
CA GLU A 33 18.28 6.64 -0.95
C GLU A 33 17.85 6.95 0.50
N SER A 34 16.54 7.10 0.72
CA SER A 34 15.96 7.42 2.03
C SER A 34 15.62 6.17 2.85
N GLY A 35 15.97 4.97 2.37
CA GLY A 35 15.64 3.70 3.02
C GLY A 35 14.14 3.37 2.99
N GLY A 36 13.38 4.03 2.12
CA GLY A 36 11.96 3.78 1.90
C GLY A 36 11.71 2.78 0.77
N ARG A 37 10.43 2.48 0.56
CA ARG A 37 9.96 1.64 -0.54
C ARG A 37 8.59 2.08 -1.02
N SER A 38 8.29 1.83 -2.30
CA SER A 38 6.94 1.97 -2.83
C SER A 38 6.06 0.79 -2.39
N ILE A 39 4.79 1.08 -2.09
CA ILE A 39 3.76 0.09 -1.78
C ILE A 39 2.83 -0.07 -2.99
N ALA A 40 2.39 1.07 -3.53
CA ALA A 40 1.52 1.12 -4.69
C ALA A 40 1.85 2.35 -5.55
N VAL A 41 1.77 2.21 -6.86
CA VAL A 41 2.02 3.29 -7.82
C VAL A 41 0.74 3.55 -8.61
N TYR A 42 0.24 4.78 -8.53
CA TYR A 42 -0.90 5.26 -9.31
C TYR A 42 -0.36 6.18 -10.41
N HIS A 43 0.28 5.57 -11.41
CA HIS A 43 0.89 6.31 -12.50
C HIS A 43 -0.16 7.13 -13.28
N PRO A 44 0.12 8.40 -13.66
CA PRO A 44 1.30 9.21 -13.38
C PRO A 44 1.13 10.19 -12.19
N LEU A 45 0.16 9.96 -11.31
CA LEU A 45 -0.39 10.97 -10.41
C LEU A 45 0.15 10.88 -8.99
N ALA A 46 0.30 9.65 -8.49
CA ALA A 46 0.56 9.43 -7.08
C ALA A 46 1.29 8.12 -6.81
N MET A 47 1.83 8.02 -5.59
CA MET A 47 2.45 6.81 -5.07
C MET A 47 2.15 6.69 -3.58
N ILE A 48 1.86 5.48 -3.12
CA ILE A 48 1.88 5.15 -1.69
C ILE A 48 3.25 4.60 -1.37
N VAL A 49 3.90 5.15 -0.35
CA VAL A 49 5.25 4.80 0.05
C VAL A 49 5.30 4.46 1.53
N MET A 50 6.29 3.67 1.92
CA MET A 50 6.68 3.44 3.31
C MET A 50 8.10 3.95 3.50
N VAL A 51 8.29 4.91 4.40
CA VAL A 51 9.56 5.61 4.59
C VAL A 51 9.88 5.77 6.07
N PRO A 52 11.16 5.82 6.47
CA PRO A 52 11.53 6.23 7.82
C PRO A 52 10.94 7.61 8.18
N SER A 53 10.45 7.75 9.41
CA SER A 53 9.75 8.97 9.85
C SER A 53 10.60 10.23 9.79
N ASP A 54 11.91 10.09 9.99
CA ASP A 54 12.91 11.15 9.93
C ASP A 54 13.19 11.63 8.49
N THR A 55 13.00 10.77 7.49
CA THR A 55 13.26 11.10 6.07
C THR A 55 12.03 11.68 5.34
N LEU A 56 10.84 11.58 5.93
CA LEU A 56 9.60 12.06 5.31
C LEU A 56 9.65 13.56 4.95
N SER A 57 10.28 14.39 5.78
CA SER A 57 10.43 15.82 5.53
C SER A 57 11.31 16.11 4.30
N LYS A 58 12.41 15.36 4.14
CA LYS A 58 13.29 15.40 2.97
C LYS A 58 12.52 15.05 1.71
N ILE A 59 11.73 13.97 1.76
CA ILE A 59 10.90 13.55 0.62
C ILE A 59 9.87 14.63 0.28
N ALA A 60 9.12 15.12 1.27
CA ALA A 60 8.09 16.15 1.06
C ALA A 60 8.63 17.45 0.43
N SER A 61 9.91 17.76 0.65
CA SER A 61 10.58 18.93 0.05
C SER A 61 11.00 18.76 -1.41
N ALA A 62 10.89 17.54 -1.97
CA ALA A 62 11.36 17.24 -3.31
C ALA A 62 10.62 18.06 -4.38
N PRO A 63 11.31 18.61 -5.39
CA PRO A 63 10.69 19.47 -6.41
C PRO A 63 9.54 18.83 -7.18
N VAL A 64 9.58 17.51 -7.35
CA VAL A 64 8.56 16.71 -8.08
C VAL A 64 7.30 16.46 -7.26
N ILE A 65 7.33 16.66 -5.94
CA ILE A 65 6.22 16.36 -5.04
C ILE A 65 5.34 17.58 -4.84
N ARG A 66 4.03 17.42 -5.08
CA ARG A 66 3.02 18.43 -4.83
C ARG A 66 2.55 18.40 -3.38
N ASP A 67 2.17 17.21 -2.92
CA ASP A 67 1.57 17.00 -1.61
C ASP A 67 1.96 15.65 -1.04
N VAL A 68 2.01 15.58 0.29
CA VAL A 68 2.22 14.35 1.05
C VAL A 68 1.12 14.23 2.09
N PHE A 69 0.50 13.06 2.17
CA PHE A 69 -0.54 12.75 3.15
C PHE A 69 -0.14 11.54 3.97
N ILE A 70 -0.06 11.70 5.28
CA ILE A 70 0.10 10.62 6.26
C ILE A 70 -1.21 10.31 7.00
N GLU A 71 -2.21 11.16 6.81
CA GLU A 71 -3.52 11.10 7.45
C GLU A 71 -4.64 11.08 6.41
N PRO A 72 -5.88 10.75 6.82
CA PRO A 72 -7.02 10.82 5.92
C PRO A 72 -7.22 12.25 5.39
N VAL A 73 -7.50 12.34 4.09
CA VAL A 73 -7.82 13.58 3.40
C VAL A 73 -9.23 14.02 3.79
N GLY A 74 -9.36 15.24 4.29
CA GLY A 74 -10.64 15.82 4.69
C GLY A 74 -11.61 16.05 3.52
N SER A 75 -12.91 16.09 3.81
CA SER A 75 -14.00 16.23 2.84
C SER A 75 -13.86 17.46 1.93
N ARG A 76 -13.41 18.60 2.47
CA ARG A 76 -13.17 19.82 1.69
C ARG A 76 -12.16 19.58 0.57
N ARG A 77 -11.05 18.92 0.87
CA ARG A 77 -9.99 18.67 -0.10
C ARG A 77 -10.40 17.63 -1.14
N LEU A 78 -11.11 16.59 -0.71
CA LEU A 78 -11.74 15.63 -1.62
C LEU A 78 -12.71 16.31 -2.61
N SER A 79 -13.52 17.26 -2.14
CA SER A 79 -14.47 17.98 -2.99
C SER A 79 -13.80 18.91 -4.02
N GLN A 80 -12.57 19.34 -3.75
CA GLN A 80 -11.77 20.22 -4.60
C GLN A 80 -10.80 19.45 -5.51
N ALA A 81 -10.67 18.13 -5.31
CA ALA A 81 -9.77 17.29 -6.10
C ALA A 81 -10.26 17.18 -7.55
N SER A 82 -9.32 17.04 -8.47
CA SER A 82 -9.66 16.75 -9.87
C SER A 82 -10.31 15.37 -10.01
N LEU A 83 -11.00 15.12 -11.13
CA LEU A 83 -11.65 13.84 -11.41
C LEU A 83 -10.68 12.66 -11.32
N ASP A 84 -9.42 12.87 -11.70
CA ASP A 84 -8.39 11.81 -11.66
C ASP A 84 -7.81 11.61 -10.25
N GLU A 85 -7.77 12.66 -9.44
CA GLU A 85 -7.18 12.61 -8.09
C GLU A 85 -8.16 12.07 -7.06
N LYS A 86 -9.44 12.38 -7.22
CA LYS A 86 -10.49 11.96 -6.29
C LYS A 86 -10.48 10.45 -5.99
N PRO A 87 -10.44 9.53 -6.98
CA PRO A 87 -10.40 8.09 -6.69
C PRO A 87 -9.13 7.66 -5.92
N ILE A 88 -7.99 8.33 -6.13
CA ILE A 88 -6.74 8.05 -5.42
C ILE A 88 -6.86 8.46 -3.95
N LEU A 89 -7.39 9.66 -3.70
CA LEU A 89 -7.57 10.17 -2.33
C LEU A 89 -8.63 9.37 -1.55
N GLU A 90 -9.69 8.93 -2.23
CA GLU A 90 -10.68 8.02 -1.66
C GLU A 90 -10.08 6.65 -1.33
N ALA A 91 -9.27 6.08 -2.24
CA ALA A 91 -8.56 4.82 -2.01
C ALA A 91 -7.59 4.93 -0.82
N TRP A 92 -6.88 6.06 -0.68
CA TRP A 92 -6.01 6.31 0.48
C TRP A 92 -6.79 6.38 1.79
N ASN A 93 -7.92 7.11 1.80
CA ASN A 93 -8.78 7.17 2.97
C ASN A 93 -9.34 5.81 3.34
N GLN A 94 -9.70 4.99 2.35
CA GLN A 94 -10.16 3.62 2.57
C GLN A 94 -9.04 2.74 3.12
N PHE A 95 -7.85 2.79 2.53
CA PHE A 95 -6.67 2.08 3.01
C PHE A 95 -6.37 2.37 4.49
N LEU A 96 -6.40 3.65 4.89
CA LEU A 96 -6.19 4.03 6.29
C LEU A 96 -7.31 3.54 7.22
N LYS A 97 -8.56 3.43 6.74
CA LYS A 97 -9.67 2.86 7.52
C LYS A 97 -9.46 1.36 7.70
N ASP A 98 -9.15 0.64 6.63
CA ASP A 98 -8.97 -0.82 6.65
C ASP A 98 -7.80 -1.22 7.57
N LYS A 99 -6.73 -0.41 7.60
CA LYS A 99 -5.62 -0.59 8.53
C LYS A 99 -5.99 -0.34 10.00
N LYS A 100 -6.94 0.58 10.24
CA LYS A 100 -7.45 0.89 11.59
C LYS A 100 -8.46 -0.13 12.09
N VAL A 101 -9.05 -0.95 11.22
CA VAL A 101 -9.83 -2.09 11.65
C VAL A 101 -8.85 -3.05 12.31
N PRO A 102 -8.95 -3.29 13.65
CA PRO A 102 -8.17 -4.33 14.28
C PRO A 102 -8.53 -5.60 13.54
N HIS A 103 -7.57 -6.17 12.81
CA HIS A 103 -7.71 -7.53 12.34
C HIS A 103 -7.70 -8.37 13.62
N GLY A 104 -8.89 -8.57 14.19
CA GLY A 104 -9.08 -9.54 15.26
C GLY A 104 -8.46 -10.86 14.80
N PRO A 105 -7.92 -11.69 15.71
CA PRO A 105 -7.30 -12.95 15.34
C PRO A 105 -8.34 -13.84 14.64
N GLY A 106 -8.41 -13.81 13.31
CA GLY A 106 -9.48 -14.48 12.59
C GLY A 106 -9.76 -14.02 11.15
N SER A 107 -8.73 -13.84 10.31
CA SER A 107 -8.96 -13.83 8.84
C SER A 107 -7.77 -14.35 8.01
N ASN A 108 -6.98 -15.28 8.57
CA ASN A 108 -6.10 -16.18 7.79
C ASN A 108 -6.61 -17.63 7.84
N ARG A 109 -7.94 -17.83 7.88
CA ARG A 109 -8.51 -19.15 7.57
C ARG A 109 -8.72 -19.25 6.07
N GLY A 110 -7.80 -19.94 5.44
CA GLY A 110 -7.99 -20.50 4.10
C GLY A 110 -7.13 -19.84 3.05
N LEU A 111 -5.85 -20.20 3.03
CA LEU A 111 -5.04 -20.51 1.83
C LEU A 111 -3.57 -20.65 2.25
N SER A 112 -3.29 -21.58 3.16
CA SER A 112 -1.95 -22.19 3.25
C SER A 112 -2.11 -23.65 2.88
N TRP A 113 -1.71 -23.99 1.66
CA TRP A 113 -1.60 -25.37 1.19
C TRP A 113 -0.48 -26.14 1.92
N ASP A 114 0.33 -25.45 2.73
CA ASP A 114 1.49 -25.99 3.44
C ASP A 114 1.26 -26.19 4.95
N THR A 115 0.00 -26.33 5.40
CA THR A 115 -0.23 -26.72 6.80
C THR A 115 0.08 -28.22 6.96
N PRO A 116 1.13 -28.62 7.71
CA PRO A 116 1.49 -30.03 7.83
C PRO A 116 0.42 -30.73 8.67
N GLY A 117 -0.33 -31.66 8.06
CA GLY A 117 -1.34 -32.47 8.76
C GLY A 117 -2.74 -32.49 8.15
N LEU A 118 -2.99 -31.79 7.04
CA LEU A 118 -4.24 -31.92 6.28
C LEU A 118 -3.99 -32.80 5.05
N LEU A 119 -4.58 -34.00 5.03
CA LEU A 119 -4.71 -34.76 3.79
C LEU A 119 -5.50 -33.91 2.78
N PRO A 120 -5.10 -33.89 1.49
CA PRO A 120 -5.87 -33.19 0.47
C PRO A 120 -7.32 -33.72 0.48
N PRO A 121 -8.33 -32.85 0.26
CA PRO A 121 -9.72 -33.29 0.23
C PRO A 121 -9.88 -34.38 -0.83
N ASP A 122 -10.56 -35.46 -0.47
CA ASP A 122 -10.84 -36.58 -1.37
C ASP A 122 -11.39 -36.04 -2.70
N GLY A 123 -10.77 -36.49 -3.80
CA GLY A 123 -11.17 -36.08 -5.14
C GLY A 123 -12.67 -36.32 -5.38
N PRO A 124 -13.28 -35.61 -6.35
CA PRO A 124 -14.71 -35.73 -6.60
C PRO A 124 -15.08 -37.20 -6.78
N PRO A 125 -16.19 -37.66 -6.18
CA PRO A 125 -16.60 -39.06 -6.30
C PRO A 125 -16.73 -39.39 -7.78
N ARG A 126 -15.96 -40.37 -8.25
CA ARG A 126 -16.14 -40.92 -9.60
C ARG A 126 -17.58 -41.36 -9.71
N GLY A 127 -18.34 -40.61 -10.49
CA GLY A 127 -19.75 -40.88 -10.72
C GLY A 127 -19.93 -42.31 -11.22
N GLY A 128 -20.73 -43.05 -10.46
CA GLY A 128 -21.58 -44.16 -10.88
C GLY A 128 -21.12 -44.95 -12.09
N ASP A 129 -20.47 -46.05 -11.80
CA ASP A 129 -20.55 -47.30 -12.54
C ASP A 129 -22.03 -47.61 -12.86
N LYS A 130 -22.51 -47.21 -14.04
CA LYS A 130 -23.79 -47.67 -14.58
C LYS A 130 -23.51 -48.94 -15.37
N LYS A 131 -23.72 -50.06 -14.66
CA LYS A 131 -23.97 -51.39 -15.23
C LYS A 131 -24.75 -51.31 -16.54
N ARG A 132 -24.24 -52.00 -17.56
CA ARG A 132 -25.05 -52.71 -18.54
C ARG A 132 -24.65 -54.18 -18.50
#